data_AF-B8BTS8-F1
#
_entry.id   AF-B8BTS8-F1
#
_cell.length_a   1.000
_cell.length_b   1.000
_cell.length_c   1.000
_cell.angle_alpha   90.00
_cell.angle_beta   90.00
_cell.angle_gamma   90.00
#
_symmetry.space_group_name_H-M   'P 1'
#
loop_
_entity.id
_entity.type
_entity.pdbx_description
1 polymer ?
#
loop_
_entity_poly.entity_id
_entity_poly.type
_entity_poly.pdbx_seq_one_letter_code
_entity_poly.pdbx_strand_id
1 'polypeptide(L)'
;MFDDPKDVAWKVPRQRSSTAKRCNAPIDVDQLAAKGLLQAQDGEDTCLIQKFFPDVCEGRYLEIGAYDGIHHSNSYAFYASDLAWKGVNVELDPDNYQMLVKNRRYDLANIRAAVCSDTQQVHYALSKNKSVGGIYEYASVAHRNQWWNGITLFETIPMKCTPLQRIFDQTVKCDNFFFDFMTLDIEGAEYSALLGIDFNKVAFGVMSSRGVTSMISIGA
;
A
#
# COMPACT_ATOMS: atom_id res chain seq x y z
N MET A 1 1.47 -14.09 -28.61
CA MET A 1 2.95 -14.01 -28.56
C MET A 1 3.22 -13.07 -27.40
N PHE A 2 3.66 -13.60 -26.27
CA PHE A 2 4.03 -12.77 -25.13
C PHE A 2 5.46 -12.34 -25.41
N ASP A 3 5.67 -11.04 -25.60
CA ASP A 3 7.02 -10.49 -25.74
C ASP A 3 7.75 -10.71 -24.41
N ASP A 4 9.01 -11.16 -24.49
CA ASP A 4 9.88 -11.28 -23.32
C ASP A 4 10.01 -9.88 -22.68
N PRO A 5 9.80 -9.72 -21.37
CA PRO A 5 9.96 -8.44 -20.67
C PRO A 5 11.31 -7.74 -20.92
N LYS A 6 12.34 -8.49 -21.35
CA LYS A 6 13.66 -7.96 -21.74
C LYS A 6 13.68 -7.29 -23.11
N ASP A 7 12.72 -7.61 -23.98
CA ASP A 7 12.64 -7.10 -25.35
C ASP A 7 11.75 -5.84 -25.46
N VAL A 8 11.14 -5.43 -24.34
CA VAL A 8 10.43 -4.16 -24.26
C VAL A 8 11.47 -3.04 -24.19
N ALA A 9 11.52 -2.20 -25.22
CA ALA A 9 12.27 -0.95 -25.15
C ALA A 9 11.70 -0.10 -24.00
N TRP A 10 12.39 -0.07 -22.87
CA TRP A 10 12.05 0.79 -21.74
C TRP A 10 12.09 2.23 -22.23
N LYS A 11 10.92 2.81 -22.51
CA LYS A 11 10.81 4.26 -22.69
C LYS A 11 11.38 4.87 -21.43
N VAL A 12 12.44 5.69 -21.56
CA VAL A 12 13.00 6.44 -20.45
C VAL A 12 11.83 7.16 -19.77
N PRO A 13 11.47 6.79 -18.53
CA PRO A 13 10.33 7.41 -17.87
C PRO A 13 10.55 8.92 -17.87
N ARG A 14 9.49 9.71 -18.11
CA ARG A 14 9.57 11.15 -17.82
C ARG A 14 10.10 11.28 -16.40
N GLN A 15 11.14 12.08 -16.21
CA GLN A 15 11.70 12.32 -14.89
C GLN A 15 10.59 12.89 -13.99
N ARG A 16 10.05 12.06 -13.10
CA ARG A 16 9.03 12.46 -12.13
C ARG A 16 9.75 12.64 -10.81
N SER A 17 9.67 13.84 -10.26
CA SER A 17 10.35 14.19 -9.02
C SER A 17 9.38 14.12 -7.85
N SER A 18 9.90 13.58 -6.75
CA SER A 18 9.34 13.76 -5.42
C SER A 18 9.01 15.23 -5.12
N THR A 19 7.94 15.46 -4.35
CA THR A 19 7.66 16.77 -3.73
C THR A 19 8.09 16.83 -2.27
N ALA A 20 8.65 15.74 -1.74
CA ALA A 20 9.14 15.68 -0.38
C ALA A 20 10.31 16.64 -0.18
N LYS A 21 10.51 17.05 1.06
CA LYS A 21 11.56 17.99 1.48
C LYS A 21 12.50 17.31 2.46
N ARG A 22 13.70 17.86 2.56
CA ARG A 22 14.59 17.54 3.66
C ARG A 22 14.07 18.20 4.95
N CYS A 23 13.93 17.42 6.01
CA CYS A 23 13.62 17.91 7.35
C CYS A 23 14.76 18.79 7.88
N ASN A 24 14.46 19.65 8.86
CA ASN A 24 15.47 20.51 9.49
C ASN A 24 16.51 19.71 10.32
N ALA A 25 16.14 18.51 10.75
CA ALA A 25 17.00 17.57 11.46
C ALA A 25 16.64 16.13 11.06
N PRO A 26 17.55 15.16 11.25
CA PRO A 26 17.23 13.75 11.09
C PRO A 26 16.07 13.32 11.99
N ILE A 27 15.34 12.32 11.52
CA ILE A 27 14.18 11.76 12.22
C ILE A 27 14.67 10.92 13.40
N ASP A 28 14.22 11.27 14.60
CA ASP A 28 14.51 10.53 15.83
C ASP A 28 13.54 9.36 16.00
N VAL A 29 13.99 8.18 15.60
CA VAL A 29 13.19 6.94 15.65
C VAL A 29 12.88 6.51 17.08
N ASP A 30 13.79 6.75 18.04
CA ASP A 30 13.56 6.41 19.44
C ASP A 30 12.46 7.29 20.03
N GLN A 31 12.41 8.57 19.62
CA GLN A 31 11.30 9.44 19.97
C GLN A 31 9.97 8.98 19.36
N LEU A 32 9.95 8.53 18.10
CA LEU A 32 8.75 7.98 17.47
C LEU A 32 8.28 6.70 18.19
N ALA A 33 9.20 5.82 18.57
CA ALA A 33 8.95 4.62 19.36
C ALA A 33 8.34 4.98 20.73
N ALA A 34 8.94 5.94 21.45
CA ALA A 34 8.47 6.40 22.75
C ALA A 34 7.06 7.03 22.70
N LYS A 35 6.69 7.62 21.55
CA LYS A 35 5.34 8.14 21.29
C LYS A 35 4.34 7.07 20.82
N GLY A 36 4.77 5.82 20.64
CA GLY A 36 3.93 4.73 20.14
C GLY A 36 3.52 4.91 18.67
N LEU A 37 4.34 5.58 17.86
CA LEU A 37 4.02 5.86 16.45
C LEU A 37 4.57 4.80 15.49
N LEU A 38 5.43 3.91 15.96
CA LEU A 38 5.90 2.75 15.20
C LEU A 38 4.95 1.57 15.45
N GLN A 39 4.31 1.08 14.40
CA GLN A 39 3.20 0.12 14.45
C GLN A 39 3.37 -1.06 13.48
N ALA A 40 4.42 -1.06 12.66
CA ALA A 40 4.71 -2.16 11.73
C ALA A 40 4.92 -3.50 12.48
N GLN A 41 4.55 -4.62 11.84
CA GLN A 41 4.58 -5.95 12.47
C GLN A 41 6.01 -6.43 12.75
N ASP A 42 6.91 -6.23 11.80
CA ASP A 42 8.28 -6.75 11.80
C ASP A 42 9.32 -5.61 11.82
N GLY A 43 8.90 -4.41 12.22
CA GLY A 43 9.75 -3.22 12.34
C GLY A 43 10.07 -2.53 11.00
N GLU A 44 9.25 -2.75 9.97
CA GLU A 44 9.47 -2.17 8.65
C GLU A 44 9.45 -0.65 8.65
N ASP A 45 8.60 -0.02 9.45
CA ASP A 45 8.55 1.45 9.62
C ASP A 45 9.88 2.03 10.11
N THR A 46 10.51 1.37 11.09
CA THR A 46 11.84 1.71 11.61
C THR A 46 12.88 1.61 10.50
N CYS A 47 12.87 0.51 9.75
CA CYS A 47 13.80 0.30 8.65
C CYS A 47 13.61 1.35 7.54
N LEU A 48 12.36 1.64 7.16
CA LEU A 48 12.00 2.64 6.17
C LEU A 48 12.54 4.02 6.55
N ILE A 49 12.28 4.44 7.79
CA ILE A 49 12.74 5.74 8.29
C ILE A 49 14.27 5.78 8.32
N GLN A 50 14.94 4.78 8.91
CA GLN A 50 16.39 4.84 9.09
C GLN A 50 17.19 4.69 7.79
N LYS A 51 16.69 3.90 6.83
CA LYS A 51 17.45 3.52 5.62
C LYS A 51 17.08 4.33 4.39
N PHE A 52 15.82 4.75 4.27
CA PHE A 52 15.31 5.38 3.05
C PHE A 52 14.87 6.81 3.26
N PHE A 53 14.37 7.14 4.46
CA PHE A 53 13.78 8.45 4.74
C PHE A 53 14.35 9.14 5.99
N PRO A 54 15.67 9.06 6.29
CA PRO A 54 16.22 9.48 7.60
C PRO A 54 16.07 10.98 7.89
N ASP A 55 15.81 11.78 6.87
CA ASP A 55 15.64 13.22 6.93
C ASP A 55 14.59 13.70 5.93
N VAL A 56 13.57 12.89 5.62
CA VAL A 56 12.55 13.21 4.61
C VAL A 56 11.20 13.56 5.26
N CYS A 57 10.71 14.75 4.96
CA CYS A 57 9.45 15.34 5.42
C CYS A 57 8.55 15.68 4.23
N GLU A 58 7.27 15.89 4.48
CA GLU A 58 6.26 16.28 3.47
C GLU A 58 6.17 15.30 2.28
N GLY A 59 6.50 14.03 2.51
CA GLY A 59 6.42 12.98 1.50
C GLY A 59 5.00 12.48 1.27
N ARG A 60 4.86 11.65 0.25
CA ARG A 60 3.60 11.00 -0.13
C ARG A 60 3.71 9.50 -0.08
N TYR A 61 2.71 8.84 0.47
CA TYR A 61 2.69 7.37 0.51
C TYR A 61 1.42 6.74 -0.08
N LEU A 62 1.55 5.50 -0.52
CA LEU A 62 0.43 4.63 -0.86
C LEU A 62 0.49 3.39 0.05
N GLU A 63 -0.54 3.15 0.84
CA GLU A 63 -0.66 1.96 1.67
C GLU A 63 -1.87 1.13 1.24
N ILE A 64 -1.62 -0.10 0.82
CA ILE A 64 -2.64 -1.05 0.38
C ILE A 64 -2.65 -2.21 1.37
N GLY A 65 -3.82 -2.49 1.95
CA GLY A 65 -3.92 -3.29 3.16
C GLY A 65 -3.76 -2.44 4.42
N ALA A 66 -4.37 -1.25 4.43
CA ALA A 66 -4.17 -0.25 5.48
C ALA A 66 -4.82 -0.62 6.83
N TYR A 67 -5.58 -1.71 6.89
CA TYR A 67 -6.26 -2.19 8.08
C TYR A 67 -7.07 -1.07 8.76
N ASP A 68 -6.89 -0.84 10.05
CA ASP A 68 -7.55 0.27 10.76
C ASP A 68 -6.80 1.60 10.66
N GLY A 69 -5.72 1.66 9.88
CA GLY A 69 -4.89 2.82 9.70
C GLY A 69 -3.93 3.11 10.86
N ILE A 70 -3.81 2.25 11.86
CA ILE A 70 -2.83 2.43 12.94
C ILE A 70 -2.03 1.16 13.10
N HIS A 71 -2.69 0.07 13.50
CA HIS A 71 -2.02 -1.18 13.82
C HIS A 71 -1.49 -1.82 12.55
N HIS A 72 -0.28 -2.36 12.63
CA HIS A 72 0.39 -3.04 11.50
C HIS A 72 0.70 -2.12 10.32
N SER A 73 0.49 -0.81 10.45
CA SER A 73 0.72 0.13 9.36
C SER A 73 2.20 0.48 9.25
N ASN A 74 2.73 0.36 8.03
CA ASN A 74 4.07 0.80 7.70
C ASN A 74 4.13 2.31 7.46
N SER A 75 2.98 2.98 7.32
CA SER A 75 2.90 4.41 7.03
C SER A 75 2.53 5.29 8.24
N TYR A 76 2.08 4.71 9.36
CA TYR A 76 1.49 5.46 10.47
C TYR A 76 2.43 6.50 11.08
N ALA A 77 3.70 6.14 11.26
CA ALA A 77 4.71 7.05 11.76
C ALA A 77 4.85 8.30 10.88
N PHE A 78 4.80 8.17 9.55
CA PHE A 78 4.89 9.30 8.62
C PHE A 78 3.68 10.24 8.70
N TYR A 79 2.50 9.67 8.95
CA TYR A 79 1.23 10.41 9.08
C TYR A 79 1.07 11.13 10.43
N ALA A 80 1.33 10.42 11.52
CA ALA A 80 0.95 10.84 12.87
C ALA A 80 2.02 11.69 13.56
N SER A 81 3.24 11.74 13.01
CA SER A 81 4.33 12.58 13.50
C SER A 81 4.34 13.96 12.81
N ASP A 82 5.28 14.80 13.24
CA ASP A 82 5.50 16.13 12.66
C ASP A 82 6.18 16.10 11.28
N LEU A 83 6.31 14.91 10.66
CA LEU A 83 6.88 14.73 9.31
C LEU A 83 5.95 15.22 8.21
N ALA A 84 4.66 15.44 8.51
CA ALA A 84 3.66 16.01 7.59
C ALA A 84 3.47 15.24 6.27
N TRP A 85 3.68 13.92 6.28
CA TRP A 85 3.39 13.11 5.09
C TRP A 85 1.88 12.99 4.88
N LYS A 86 1.50 12.74 3.62
CA LYS A 86 0.09 12.57 3.21
C LYS A 86 -0.03 11.42 2.24
N GLY A 87 -0.94 10.50 2.48
CA GLY A 87 -1.04 9.30 1.65
C GLY A 87 -2.41 9.00 1.07
N VAL A 88 -2.44 7.96 0.26
CA VAL A 88 -3.65 7.27 -0.19
C VAL A 88 -3.66 5.90 0.47
N ASN A 89 -4.73 5.58 1.19
CA ASN A 89 -4.89 4.31 1.87
C ASN A 89 -6.01 3.50 1.23
N VAL A 90 -5.77 2.20 1.06
CA VAL A 90 -6.76 1.25 0.53
C VAL A 90 -6.97 0.11 1.51
N GLU A 91 -8.22 -0.11 1.89
CA GLU A 91 -8.64 -1.20 2.77
C GLU A 91 -9.85 -1.94 2.19
N LEU A 92 -9.86 -3.26 2.26
CA LEU A 92 -10.92 -4.09 1.71
C LEU A 92 -12.08 -4.26 2.69
N ASP A 93 -11.76 -4.56 3.94
CA ASP A 93 -12.71 -4.89 4.98
C ASP A 93 -13.54 -3.65 5.38
N PRO A 94 -14.88 -3.74 5.40
CA PRO A 94 -15.73 -2.60 5.70
C PRO A 94 -15.55 -2.04 7.11
N ASP A 95 -15.25 -2.86 8.11
CA ASP A 95 -15.15 -2.41 9.50
C ASP A 95 -13.78 -1.77 9.74
N ASN A 96 -12.72 -2.38 9.22
CA ASN A 96 -11.37 -1.79 9.23
C ASN A 96 -11.37 -0.45 8.48
N TYR A 97 -12.00 -0.39 7.30
CA TYR A 97 -12.13 0.84 6.54
C TYR A 97 -12.82 1.97 7.33
N GLN A 98 -13.86 1.66 8.10
CA GLN A 98 -14.52 2.67 8.93
C GLN A 98 -13.59 3.24 10.01
N MET A 99 -12.69 2.41 10.55
CA MET A 99 -11.67 2.86 11.50
C MET A 99 -10.58 3.64 10.79
N LEU A 100 -10.10 3.17 9.63
CA LEU A 100 -9.14 3.85 8.78
C LEU A 100 -9.57 5.29 8.47
N VAL A 101 -10.81 5.49 8.04
CA VAL A 101 -11.33 6.84 7.71
C VAL A 101 -11.24 7.79 8.92
N LYS A 102 -11.48 7.28 10.14
CA LYS A 102 -11.38 8.08 11.37
C LYS A 102 -9.93 8.37 11.72
N ASN A 103 -9.08 7.35 11.68
CA ASN A 103 -7.68 7.42 12.11
C ASN A 103 -6.81 8.21 11.12
N ARG A 104 -7.11 8.12 9.81
CA ARG A 104 -6.39 8.75 8.71
C ARG A 104 -7.18 9.88 8.04
N ARG A 105 -8.03 10.60 8.79
CA ARG A 105 -8.95 11.62 8.24
C ARG A 105 -8.28 12.75 7.43
N TYR A 106 -6.98 12.97 7.61
CA TYR A 106 -6.24 14.04 6.95
C TYR A 106 -5.33 13.55 5.84
N ASP A 107 -5.40 12.28 5.47
CA ASP A 107 -4.73 11.77 4.27
C ASP A 107 -5.39 12.27 2.99
N LEU A 108 -4.69 12.11 1.85
CA LEU A 108 -5.19 12.53 0.54
C LEU A 108 -6.47 11.77 0.18
N ALA A 109 -6.52 10.48 0.50
CA ALA A 109 -7.72 9.66 0.34
C ALA A 109 -7.67 8.40 1.22
N ASN A 110 -8.83 7.97 1.71
CA ASN A 110 -9.04 6.64 2.27
C ASN A 110 -10.11 5.95 1.43
N ILE A 111 -9.80 4.77 0.89
CA ILE A 111 -10.63 4.10 -0.11
C ILE A 111 -10.96 2.68 0.33
N ARG A 112 -12.25 2.32 0.23
CA ARG A 112 -12.67 0.93 0.38
C ARG A 112 -12.67 0.23 -0.97
N ALA A 113 -11.73 -0.68 -1.21
CA ALA A 113 -11.66 -1.40 -2.49
C ALA A 113 -10.94 -2.75 -2.38
N ALA A 114 -11.42 -3.72 -3.16
CA ALA A 114 -10.60 -4.83 -3.65
C ALA A 114 -9.77 -4.33 -4.83
N VAL A 115 -8.46 -4.59 -4.83
CA VAL A 115 -7.55 -4.14 -5.90
C VAL A 115 -6.91 -5.33 -6.63
N CYS A 116 -6.81 -5.21 -7.95
CA CYS A 116 -6.28 -6.23 -8.86
C CYS A 116 -6.05 -5.62 -10.25
N SER A 117 -5.65 -6.44 -11.24
CA SER A 117 -5.25 -5.96 -12.57
C SER A 117 -6.39 -5.27 -13.32
N ASP A 118 -7.59 -5.83 -13.23
CA ASP A 118 -8.72 -5.47 -14.07
C ASP A 118 -10.01 -5.36 -13.27
N THR A 119 -10.95 -4.61 -13.84
CA THR A 119 -12.31 -4.56 -13.29
C THR A 119 -13.01 -5.90 -13.53
N GLN A 120 -13.14 -6.70 -12.46
CA GLN A 120 -13.77 -8.02 -12.51
C GLN A 120 -14.48 -8.36 -11.20
N GLN A 121 -15.30 -9.40 -11.23
CA GLN A 121 -15.90 -9.96 -10.02
C GLN A 121 -14.85 -10.81 -9.29
N VAL A 122 -14.73 -10.60 -7.99
CA VAL A 122 -13.89 -11.37 -7.08
C VAL A 122 -14.66 -11.67 -5.80
N HIS A 123 -14.08 -12.46 -4.91
CA HIS A 123 -14.74 -12.94 -3.71
C HIS A 123 -13.95 -12.55 -2.46
N TYR A 124 -14.53 -11.73 -1.59
CA TYR A 124 -13.89 -11.37 -0.32
C TYR A 124 -14.09 -12.48 0.71
N ALA A 125 -12.99 -13.05 1.19
CA ALA A 125 -12.95 -14.00 2.29
C ALA A 125 -12.85 -13.25 3.62
N LEU A 126 -13.96 -13.23 4.36
CA LEU A 126 -14.01 -12.62 5.69
C LEU A 126 -13.38 -13.56 6.73
N SER A 127 -12.15 -13.26 7.14
CA SER A 127 -11.49 -14.01 8.21
C SER A 127 -12.03 -13.64 9.58
N LYS A 128 -11.99 -14.60 10.52
CA LYS A 128 -12.26 -14.33 11.95
C LYS A 128 -11.25 -13.34 12.54
N ASN A 129 -9.99 -13.42 12.08
CA ASN A 129 -9.00 -12.39 12.34
C ASN A 129 -9.09 -11.35 11.22
N LYS A 130 -9.55 -10.14 11.53
CA LYS A 130 -9.78 -9.08 10.54
C LYS A 130 -8.51 -8.55 9.88
N SER A 131 -7.33 -8.87 10.40
CA SER A 131 -6.06 -8.45 9.80
C SER A 131 -5.60 -9.35 8.64
N VAL A 132 -6.29 -10.47 8.38
CA VAL A 132 -5.87 -11.46 7.36
C VAL A 132 -7.00 -11.83 6.37
N GLY A 133 -8.03 -10.99 6.30
CA GLY A 133 -9.07 -11.09 5.26
C GLY A 133 -8.51 -10.68 3.90
N GLY A 134 -9.05 -11.23 2.81
CA GLY A 134 -8.48 -10.97 1.49
C GLY A 134 -9.32 -11.49 0.33
N ILE A 135 -8.81 -11.35 -0.88
CA ILE A 135 -9.49 -11.83 -2.09
C ILE A 135 -9.23 -13.33 -2.26
N TYR A 136 -10.30 -14.13 -2.26
CA TYR A 136 -10.25 -15.58 -2.21
C TYR A 136 -9.44 -16.20 -3.35
N GLU A 137 -9.57 -15.63 -4.54
CA GLU A 137 -8.93 -16.10 -5.77
C GLU A 137 -7.42 -15.85 -5.80
N TYR A 138 -6.93 -14.84 -5.08
CA TYR A 138 -5.52 -14.47 -5.09
C TYR A 138 -4.73 -15.04 -3.90
N ALA A 139 -5.40 -15.51 -2.86
CA ALA A 139 -4.73 -16.07 -1.70
C ALA A 139 -4.10 -17.44 -1.99
N SER A 140 -2.89 -17.62 -1.47
CA SER A 140 -2.19 -18.90 -1.54
C SER A 140 -2.98 -20.00 -0.82
N VAL A 141 -2.78 -21.25 -1.23
CA VAL A 141 -3.40 -22.40 -0.54
C VAL A 141 -2.98 -22.45 0.93
N ALA A 142 -1.72 -22.12 1.23
CA ALA A 142 -1.22 -22.06 2.60
C ALA A 142 -1.98 -21.01 3.44
N HIS A 143 -2.16 -19.81 2.91
CA HIS A 143 -2.92 -18.74 3.57
C HIS A 143 -4.36 -19.17 3.87
N ARG A 144 -5.03 -19.74 2.86
CA ARG A 144 -6.41 -20.23 2.99
C ARG A 144 -6.53 -21.30 4.06
N ASN A 145 -5.62 -22.26 4.08
CA ASN A 145 -5.61 -23.34 5.08
C ASN A 145 -5.35 -22.82 6.49
N GLN A 146 -4.47 -21.83 6.64
CA GLN A 146 -4.09 -21.29 7.94
C GLN A 146 -5.18 -20.37 8.53
N TRP A 147 -5.71 -19.46 7.71
CA TRP A 147 -6.52 -18.35 8.21
C TRP A 147 -7.99 -18.44 7.84
N TRP A 148 -8.30 -19.14 6.74
CA TRP A 148 -9.66 -19.23 6.19
C TRP A 148 -10.20 -20.66 6.26
N ASN A 149 -9.78 -21.42 7.29
CA ASN A 149 -10.25 -22.78 7.49
C ASN A 149 -11.78 -22.84 7.60
N GLY A 150 -12.42 -23.60 6.72
CA GLY A 150 -13.86 -23.70 6.61
C GLY A 150 -14.55 -22.59 5.80
N ILE A 151 -13.79 -21.65 5.23
CA ILE A 151 -14.32 -20.70 4.24
C ILE A 151 -14.13 -21.30 2.84
N THR A 152 -15.23 -21.62 2.18
CA THR A 152 -15.24 -21.95 0.75
C THR A 152 -15.67 -20.71 -0.04
N LEU A 153 -15.63 -20.81 -1.37
CA LEU A 153 -16.09 -19.73 -2.24
C LEU A 153 -17.55 -19.35 -1.96
N PHE A 154 -18.40 -20.27 -1.49
CA PHE A 154 -19.81 -19.99 -1.22
C PHE A 154 -20.06 -19.12 0.03
N GLU A 155 -19.14 -19.14 1.00
CA GLU A 155 -19.22 -18.29 2.21
C GLU A 155 -18.56 -16.91 2.02
N THR A 156 -17.95 -16.67 0.86
CA THR A 156 -17.33 -15.37 0.54
C THR A 156 -18.35 -14.33 0.08
N ILE A 157 -17.96 -13.06 0.12
CA ILE A 157 -18.78 -11.94 -0.32
C ILE A 157 -18.38 -11.56 -1.75
N PRO A 158 -19.25 -11.72 -2.76
CA PRO A 158 -18.93 -11.31 -4.12
C PRO A 158 -18.83 -9.78 -4.20
N MET A 159 -17.79 -9.28 -4.87
CA MET A 159 -17.60 -7.86 -5.06
C MET A 159 -16.82 -7.53 -6.33
N LYS A 160 -16.80 -6.24 -6.66
CA LYS A 160 -16.09 -5.73 -7.82
C LYS A 160 -14.68 -5.32 -7.42
N CYS A 161 -13.70 -5.91 -8.07
CA CYS A 161 -12.32 -5.48 -7.97
C CYS A 161 -12.05 -4.22 -8.83
N THR A 162 -11.12 -3.38 -8.39
CA THR A 162 -10.82 -2.07 -8.97
C THR A 162 -9.31 -1.93 -9.23
N PRO A 163 -8.89 -1.66 -10.49
CA PRO A 163 -7.49 -1.34 -10.78
C PRO A 163 -7.00 -0.11 -10.01
N LEU A 164 -5.77 -0.16 -9.52
CA LEU A 164 -5.17 0.95 -8.77
C LEU A 164 -5.14 2.25 -9.59
N GLN A 165 -4.91 2.17 -10.91
CA GLN A 165 -4.97 3.35 -11.76
C GLN A 165 -6.31 4.08 -11.67
N ARG A 166 -7.42 3.35 -11.55
CA ARG A 166 -8.75 3.95 -11.39
C ARG A 166 -8.90 4.66 -10.05
N ILE A 167 -8.28 4.14 -8.99
CA ILE A 167 -8.23 4.81 -7.68
C ILE A 167 -7.42 6.11 -7.78
N PHE A 168 -6.27 6.09 -8.48
CA PHE A 168 -5.44 7.28 -8.67
C PHE A 168 -6.16 8.36 -9.48
N ASP A 169 -6.82 7.97 -10.58
CA ASP A 169 -7.61 8.87 -11.42
C ASP A 169 -8.76 9.54 -10.64
N GLN A 170 -9.26 8.91 -9.57
CA GLN A 170 -10.34 9.43 -8.74
C GLN A 170 -9.87 10.27 -7.55
N THR A 171 -8.68 9.98 -7.02
CA THR A 171 -8.17 10.58 -5.78
C THR A 171 -7.17 11.69 -6.05
N VAL A 172 -6.01 11.37 -6.60
CA VAL A 172 -4.91 12.33 -6.82
C VAL A 172 -5.07 13.12 -8.12
N LYS A 173 -5.89 12.62 -9.07
CA LYS A 173 -6.35 13.33 -10.29
C LYS A 173 -5.23 14.03 -11.06
N CYS A 174 -4.06 13.39 -11.14
CA CYS A 174 -2.87 13.99 -11.71
C CYS A 174 -2.14 12.96 -12.57
N ASP A 175 -1.99 13.27 -13.86
CA ASP A 175 -1.00 12.60 -14.70
C ASP A 175 0.40 13.08 -14.23
N ASN A 176 1.36 12.16 -14.07
CA ASN A 176 2.67 12.37 -13.43
C ASN A 176 2.66 12.47 -11.88
N PHE A 177 1.83 11.70 -11.19
CA PHE A 177 1.90 11.63 -9.73
C PHE A 177 3.11 10.79 -9.25
N PHE A 178 3.74 11.21 -8.15
CA PHE A 178 4.86 10.51 -7.52
C PHE A 178 4.53 10.21 -6.06
N PHE A 179 4.64 8.94 -5.67
CA PHE A 179 4.62 8.50 -4.28
C PHE A 179 6.06 8.24 -3.83
N ASP A 180 6.48 8.85 -2.74
CA ASP A 180 7.80 8.61 -2.15
C ASP A 180 7.92 7.19 -1.61
N PHE A 181 6.81 6.67 -1.07
CA PHE A 181 6.73 5.35 -0.47
C PHE A 181 5.45 4.62 -0.92
N MET A 182 5.56 3.33 -1.21
CA MET A 182 4.42 2.43 -1.37
C MET A 182 4.64 1.18 -0.54
N THR A 183 3.59 0.74 0.15
CA THR A 183 3.54 -0.58 0.78
C THR A 183 2.29 -1.33 0.33
N LEU A 184 2.43 -2.63 0.18
CA LEU A 184 1.35 -3.53 -0.23
C LEU A 184 1.43 -4.86 0.54
N ASP A 185 0.40 -5.11 1.34
CA ASP A 185 0.17 -6.35 2.08
C ASP A 185 -1.32 -6.71 1.97
N ILE A 186 -1.66 -7.53 0.97
CA ILE A 186 -3.05 -7.86 0.61
C ILE A 186 -3.23 -9.35 0.37
N GLU A 187 -2.47 -10.15 1.12
CA GLU A 187 -2.65 -11.58 1.30
C GLU A 187 -2.66 -12.39 -0.01
N GLY A 188 -1.80 -12.02 -0.96
CA GLY A 188 -1.57 -12.73 -2.23
C GLY A 188 -2.01 -11.97 -3.49
N ALA A 189 -2.76 -10.87 -3.35
CA ALA A 189 -3.22 -10.06 -4.48
C ALA A 189 -2.20 -9.05 -5.01
N GLU A 190 -0.99 -9.00 -4.44
CA GLU A 190 0.05 -7.98 -4.69
C GLU A 190 0.41 -7.86 -6.16
N TYR A 191 0.73 -8.99 -6.80
CA TYR A 191 1.12 -9.01 -8.21
C TYR A 191 0.00 -8.52 -9.11
N SER A 192 -1.23 -8.97 -8.86
CA SER A 192 -2.40 -8.54 -9.62
C SER A 192 -2.66 -7.03 -9.45
N ALA A 193 -2.56 -6.51 -8.23
CA ALA A 193 -2.72 -5.09 -7.96
C ALA A 193 -1.70 -4.23 -8.72
N LEU A 194 -0.43 -4.65 -8.76
CA LEU A 194 0.63 -3.95 -9.50
C LEU A 194 0.38 -3.89 -11.01
N LEU A 195 -0.21 -4.94 -11.61
CA LEU A 195 -0.60 -4.93 -13.02
C LEU A 195 -1.71 -3.91 -13.33
N GLY A 196 -2.45 -3.46 -12.32
CA GLY A 196 -3.50 -2.44 -12.47
C GLY A 196 -3.01 -0.99 -12.44
N ILE A 197 -1.68 -0.76 -12.48
CA ILE A 197 -1.06 0.57 -12.45
C ILE A 197 -0.55 0.97 -13.84
N ASP A 198 -0.87 2.19 -14.29
CA ASP A 198 -0.19 2.79 -15.44
C ASP A 198 1.08 3.52 -14.96
N PHE A 199 2.22 2.86 -15.09
CA PHE A 199 3.52 3.46 -14.74
C PHE A 199 3.92 4.64 -15.65
N ASN A 200 3.20 4.90 -16.74
CA ASN A 200 3.32 6.15 -17.51
C ASN A 200 2.58 7.33 -16.87
N LYS A 201 1.78 7.10 -15.82
CA LYS A 201 1.09 8.16 -15.06
C LYS A 201 1.58 8.28 -13.62
N VAL A 202 1.95 7.17 -12.99
CA VAL A 202 2.36 7.13 -11.57
C VAL A 202 3.74 6.49 -11.41
N ALA A 203 4.57 7.05 -10.52
CA ALA A 203 5.87 6.50 -10.15
C ALA A 203 6.02 6.42 -8.62
N PHE A 204 6.98 5.60 -8.18
CA PHE A 204 7.23 5.28 -6.78
C PHE A 204 8.72 5.41 -6.48
N GLY A 205 9.08 6.00 -5.34
CA GLY A 205 10.48 6.08 -4.88
C GLY A 205 10.93 4.76 -4.25
N VAL A 206 10.26 4.36 -3.16
CA VAL A 206 10.50 3.08 -2.48
C VAL A 206 9.23 2.26 -2.47
N MET A 207 9.32 1.00 -2.90
CA MET A 207 8.23 0.04 -2.79
C MET A 207 8.59 -1.08 -1.82
N SER A 208 7.68 -1.39 -0.91
CA SER A 208 7.74 -2.53 0.01
C SER A 208 6.55 -3.46 -0.22
N SER A 209 6.79 -4.76 -0.13
CA SER A 209 5.75 -5.79 -0.20
C SER A 209 6.11 -6.94 0.73
N ARG A 210 5.14 -7.49 1.45
CA ARG A 210 5.40 -8.65 2.30
C ARG A 210 5.71 -9.92 1.49
N GLY A 211 5.07 -10.08 0.32
CA GLY A 211 5.27 -11.23 -0.57
C GLY A 211 6.57 -11.21 -1.37
N VAL A 212 7.29 -10.08 -1.38
CA VAL A 212 8.60 -9.93 -2.05
C VAL A 212 9.55 -9.28 -1.05
N THR A 213 10.45 -10.06 -0.46
CA THR A 213 11.46 -9.58 0.51
C THR A 213 12.53 -8.71 -0.18
N SER A 214 12.14 -7.59 -0.77
CA SER A 214 13.04 -6.60 -1.34
C SER A 214 12.36 -5.23 -1.36
N MET A 215 12.91 -4.28 -0.59
CA MET A 215 12.62 -2.86 -0.81
C MET A 215 13.37 -2.40 -2.05
N ILE A 216 12.63 -2.03 -3.09
CA ILE A 216 13.21 -1.55 -4.35
C ILE A 216 13.18 -0.03 -4.30
N SER A 217 14.36 0.59 -4.26
CA SER A 217 14.51 2.01 -4.57
C SER A 217 14.57 2.16 -6.08
N ILE A 218 13.54 2.78 -6.66
CA ILE A 218 13.57 3.20 -8.05
C ILE A 218 14.16 4.61 -8.05
N GLY A 219 15.46 4.72 -8.33
CA GLY A 219 16.17 5.99 -8.32
C GLY A 219 15.50 7.05 -9.20
N ALA A 220 15.53 8.30 -8.72
CA ALA A 220 15.14 9.50 -9.46
C ALA A 220 16.18 9.92 -10.51
#